data_AF-A0A525CLJ3-F1
#
_entry.id   AF-A0A525CLJ3-F1
#
_cell.length_a   1.000
_cell.length_b   1.000
_cell.length_c   1.000
_cell.angle_alpha   90.00
_cell.angle_beta   90.00
_cell.angle_gamma   90.00
#
_symmetry.space_group_name_H-M   'P 1'
#
loop_
_entity.id
_entity.type
_entity.pdbx_description
1 polymer ?
#
loop_
_entity_poly.entity_id
_entity_poly.type
_entity_poly.pdbx_seq_one_letter_code
_entity_poly.pdbx_strand_id
1 'polypeptide(L)'
;MLKRPLFCLALPVLATLMALPAWAGGSFHVDQLWPLLEQQPAVAQWVAQGLELNESGFAMRIGQEVNPNLGGMRVGPYMILAKPKDSEGPFTLELTIETHMECLDESGNPVDIDKAVTINETFKSLTVRPFLE
;
A
#
# COMPACT_ATOMS: atom_id res chain seq x y z
N MET A 1 39.48 -22.99 -56.87
CA MET A 1 38.31 -23.45 -56.09
C MET A 1 38.44 -22.83 -54.69
N LEU A 2 37.74 -21.71 -54.43
CA LEU A 2 36.48 -21.61 -53.64
C LEU A 2 36.77 -21.54 -52.11
N LYS A 3 37.13 -20.38 -51.55
CA LYS A 3 36.29 -19.38 -50.81
C LYS A 3 35.50 -19.89 -49.57
N ARG A 4 35.92 -19.38 -48.39
CA ARG A 4 35.14 -18.95 -47.19
C ARG A 4 34.67 -20.01 -46.16
N PRO A 5 34.27 -19.65 -44.92
CA PRO A 5 34.64 -18.47 -44.09
C PRO A 5 34.87 -18.75 -42.57
N LEU A 6 35.52 -17.77 -41.95
CA LEU A 6 35.45 -17.40 -40.52
C LEU A 6 33.98 -17.34 -40.04
N PHE A 7 33.65 -18.01 -38.93
CA PHE A 7 32.41 -17.75 -38.18
C PHE A 7 32.73 -17.68 -36.68
N CYS A 8 32.90 -16.44 -36.20
CA CYS A 8 32.83 -16.10 -34.79
C CYS A 8 31.37 -16.28 -34.32
N LEU A 9 31.09 -17.35 -33.60
CA LEU A 9 29.85 -17.52 -32.85
C LEU A 9 29.97 -16.75 -31.54
N ALA A 10 29.51 -15.50 -31.55
CA ALA A 10 29.22 -14.75 -30.31
C ALA A 10 27.88 -15.23 -29.76
N LEU A 11 27.89 -15.91 -28.61
CA LEU A 11 26.70 -16.26 -27.83
C LEU A 11 26.18 -14.97 -27.14
N PRO A 12 24.94 -14.50 -27.39
CA PRO A 12 24.36 -13.50 -26.53
C PRO A 12 23.85 -14.18 -25.26
N VAL A 13 24.46 -13.87 -24.12
CA VAL A 13 23.93 -14.18 -22.79
C VAL A 13 22.66 -13.34 -22.61
N LEU A 14 21.51 -13.98 -22.84
CA LEU A 14 20.20 -13.39 -22.63
C LEU A 14 19.98 -13.21 -21.12
N ALA A 15 20.17 -11.99 -20.63
CA ALA A 15 19.89 -11.62 -19.25
C ALA A 15 18.37 -11.59 -19.03
N THR A 16 17.80 -12.71 -18.58
CA THR A 16 16.45 -12.78 -18.05
C THR A 16 16.41 -12.02 -16.72
N LEU A 17 16.12 -10.71 -16.78
CA LEU A 17 15.69 -9.94 -15.62
C LEU A 17 14.38 -10.57 -15.11
N MET A 18 14.43 -11.24 -13.96
CA MET A 18 13.25 -11.59 -13.20
C MET A 18 12.62 -10.28 -12.69
N ALA A 19 11.60 -9.80 -13.38
CA ALA A 19 10.76 -8.70 -12.91
C ALA A 19 9.94 -9.22 -11.72
N LEU A 20 10.43 -9.01 -10.51
CA LEU A 20 9.58 -9.13 -9.32
C LEU A 20 8.52 -8.03 -9.41
N PRO A 21 7.24 -8.32 -9.10
CA PRO A 21 6.22 -7.30 -9.05
C PRO A 21 6.60 -6.29 -7.96
N ALA A 22 7.02 -5.10 -8.39
CA ALA A 22 7.37 -4.01 -7.49
C ALA A 22 6.07 -3.45 -6.92
N TRP A 23 5.76 -3.81 -5.67
CA TRP A 23 4.70 -3.17 -4.93
C TRP A 23 5.09 -1.71 -4.72
N ALA A 24 4.49 -0.81 -5.51
CA ALA A 24 4.74 0.61 -5.39
C ALA A 24 3.99 1.14 -4.17
N GLY A 25 4.72 1.76 -3.25
CA GLY A 25 4.13 2.58 -2.21
C GLY A 25 3.31 3.73 -2.78
N GLY A 26 2.29 4.18 -2.06
CA GLY A 26 1.44 5.30 -2.46
C GLY A 26 1.13 6.24 -1.32
N SER A 27 1.33 7.55 -1.52
CA SER A 27 0.88 8.57 -0.58
C SER A 27 -0.65 8.69 -0.60
N PHE A 28 -1.29 8.81 0.56
CA PHE A 28 -2.74 9.07 0.68
C PHE A 28 -3.00 10.35 1.48
N HIS A 29 -4.19 10.93 1.34
CA HIS A 29 -4.64 12.08 2.15
C HIS A 29 -5.39 11.58 3.38
N VAL A 30 -5.18 12.20 4.54
CA VAL A 30 -5.70 11.76 5.84
C VAL A 30 -7.20 11.43 5.86
N ASP A 31 -8.02 12.13 5.07
CA ASP A 31 -9.47 11.87 5.00
C ASP A 31 -9.83 10.44 4.56
N GLN A 32 -8.95 9.78 3.81
CA GLN A 32 -9.15 8.39 3.38
C GLN A 32 -9.04 7.39 4.55
N LEU A 33 -8.49 7.83 5.68
CA LEU A 33 -8.27 6.99 6.86
C LEU A 33 -9.51 6.90 7.77
N TRP A 34 -10.32 7.96 7.80
CA TRP A 34 -11.45 8.05 8.73
C TRP A 34 -12.48 6.94 8.55
N PRO A 35 -12.88 6.53 7.33
CA PRO A 35 -13.80 5.41 7.16
C PRO A 35 -13.32 4.10 7.78
N LEU A 36 -11.99 3.86 7.82
CA LEU A 36 -11.41 2.68 8.47
C LEU A 36 -11.41 2.81 9.99
N LEU A 37 -11.04 3.99 10.51
CA LEU A 37 -11.05 4.26 11.94
C LEU A 37 -12.46 4.20 12.52
N GLU A 38 -13.46 4.72 11.80
CA GLU A 38 -14.86 4.74 12.21
C GLU A 38 -15.49 3.35 12.35
N GLN A 39 -14.88 2.31 11.76
CA GLN A 39 -15.26 0.92 12.03
C GLN A 39 -15.02 0.53 13.50
N GLN A 40 -14.14 1.25 14.20
CA GLN A 40 -13.88 1.13 15.65
C GLN A 40 -14.06 2.49 16.34
N PRO A 41 -15.30 2.86 16.74
CA PRO A 41 -15.61 4.21 17.22
C PRO A 41 -14.75 4.68 18.40
N ALA A 42 -14.40 3.78 19.32
CA ALA A 42 -13.53 4.11 20.45
C ALA A 42 -12.11 4.51 20.01
N VAL A 43 -11.59 3.84 18.97
CA VAL A 43 -10.29 4.16 18.37
C VAL A 43 -10.37 5.47 17.61
N ALA A 44 -11.39 5.66 16.76
CA ALA A 44 -11.60 6.91 16.03
C ALA A 44 -11.68 8.12 16.98
N GLN A 45 -12.45 7.99 18.06
CA GLN A 45 -12.58 9.04 19.07
C GLN A 45 -11.25 9.32 19.77
N TRP A 46 -10.49 8.28 20.16
CA TRP A 46 -9.19 8.43 20.78
C TRP A 46 -8.20 9.16 19.86
N VAL A 47 -8.15 8.80 18.58
CA VAL A 47 -7.31 9.49 17.59
C VAL A 47 -7.74 10.95 17.44
N ALA A 48 -9.03 11.21 17.20
CA ALA A 48 -9.54 12.56 16.95
C ALA A 48 -9.40 13.52 18.15
N GLN A 49 -9.44 12.98 19.37
CA GLN A 49 -9.30 13.77 20.60
C GLN A 49 -7.84 13.91 21.06
N GLY A 50 -7.02 12.87 20.86
CA GLY A 50 -5.68 12.80 21.41
C GLY A 50 -4.56 13.24 20.46
N LEU A 51 -4.81 13.19 19.14
CA LEU A 51 -3.76 13.35 18.14
C LEU A 51 -4.10 14.39 17.07
N GLU A 52 -3.07 15.04 16.58
CA GLU A 52 -3.05 15.76 15.30
C GLU A 52 -2.29 14.89 14.30
N LEU A 53 -2.92 14.57 13.18
CA LEU A 53 -2.36 13.74 12.11
C LEU A 53 -1.76 14.62 11.02
N ASN A 54 -0.67 14.17 10.40
CA ASN A 54 -0.13 14.81 9.21
C ASN A 54 -1.18 14.74 8.07
N GLU A 55 -1.12 15.68 7.12
CA GLU A 55 -2.06 15.76 6.00
C GLU A 55 -2.00 14.52 5.08
N SER A 56 -0.84 13.87 5.03
CA SER A 56 -0.62 12.70 4.20
C SER A 56 0.14 11.59 4.92
N GLY A 57 -0.12 10.37 4.48
CA GLY A 57 0.52 9.15 4.93
C GLY A 57 0.91 8.25 3.77
N PHE A 58 1.37 7.04 4.09
CA PHE A 58 1.78 6.01 3.15
C PHE A 58 0.87 4.79 3.26
N ALA A 59 0.50 4.21 2.13
CA ALA A 59 -0.22 2.94 2.04
C ALA A 59 0.31 2.12 0.87
N MET A 60 -0.10 0.85 0.80
CA MET A 60 0.20 0.00 -0.35
C MET A 60 -0.69 0.41 -1.53
N ARG A 61 -0.13 0.56 -2.73
CA ARG A 61 -0.92 0.84 -3.93
C ARG A 61 -0.97 -0.38 -4.84
N ILE A 62 -2.18 -0.75 -5.25
CA ILE A 62 -2.39 -1.86 -6.20
C ILE A 62 -1.90 -1.42 -7.59
N GLY A 63 -1.02 -2.22 -8.19
CA GLY A 63 -0.51 -1.99 -9.53
C GLY A 63 -1.57 -2.26 -10.60
N GLN A 64 -1.56 -1.48 -11.68
CA GLN A 64 -2.47 -1.68 -12.82
C GLN A 64 -2.26 -3.05 -13.47
N GLU A 65 -1.02 -3.55 -13.41
CA GLU A 65 -0.59 -4.86 -13.88
C GLU A 65 -1.01 -6.01 -12.95
N VAL A 66 -1.30 -5.72 -11.68
CA VAL A 66 -1.80 -6.70 -10.70
C VAL A 66 -3.29 -6.90 -10.89
N ASN A 67 -4.04 -5.80 -10.99
CA ASN A 67 -5.46 -5.83 -11.28
C ASN A 67 -5.87 -4.53 -11.99
N PRO A 68 -6.38 -4.61 -13.24
CA PRO A 68 -6.71 -3.41 -14.00
C PRO A 68 -7.97 -2.67 -13.51
N ASN A 69 -8.86 -3.34 -12.76
CA ASN A 69 -10.07 -2.76 -12.18
C ASN A 69 -9.78 -2.03 -10.85
N LEU A 70 -8.76 -2.49 -10.12
CA LEU A 70 -8.39 -1.97 -8.80
C LEU A 70 -7.07 -1.18 -8.84
N GLY A 71 -6.48 -1.01 -10.02
CA GLY A 71 -5.23 -0.29 -10.20
C GLY A 71 -5.29 1.12 -9.64
N GLY A 72 -4.30 1.49 -8.83
CA GLY A 72 -4.22 2.78 -8.15
C GLY A 72 -4.97 2.85 -6.82
N MET A 73 -5.83 1.87 -6.50
CA MET A 73 -6.45 1.75 -5.19
C MET A 73 -5.36 1.56 -4.12
N ARG A 74 -5.61 2.15 -2.94
CA ARG A 74 -4.71 2.06 -1.80
C ARG A 74 -5.33 1.18 -0.74
N VAL A 75 -4.52 0.26 -0.23
CA VAL A 75 -4.92 -0.70 0.80
C VAL A 75 -3.88 -0.70 1.92
N GLY A 76 -4.29 -1.17 3.09
CA GLY A 76 -3.44 -1.23 4.25
C GLY A 76 -2.19 -2.11 4.08
N PRO A 77 -1.21 -1.99 4.98
CA PRO A 77 -1.22 -1.12 6.15
C PRO A 77 -1.12 0.38 5.79
N TYR A 78 -1.82 1.22 6.55
CA TYR A 78 -1.74 2.68 6.44
C TYR A 78 -0.80 3.22 7.52
N MET A 79 0.21 3.98 7.11
CA MET A 79 1.15 4.64 8.01
C MET A 79 0.99 6.15 7.91
N ILE A 80 0.84 6.84 9.04
CA ILE A 80 0.71 8.30 9.07
C ILE A 80 1.43 8.88 10.28
N LEU A 81 2.09 10.01 10.10
CA LEU A 81 2.74 10.70 11.20
C LEU A 81 1.70 11.43 12.05
N ALA A 82 1.93 11.49 13.36
CA ALA A 82 1.10 12.17 14.33
C ALA A 82 1.93 12.89 15.40
N LYS A 83 1.28 13.81 16.10
CA LYS A 83 1.75 14.38 17.36
C LYS A 83 0.58 14.48 18.34
N PRO A 84 0.83 14.62 19.65
CA PRO A 84 -0.23 14.95 20.59
C PRO A 84 -1.00 16.20 20.12
N LYS A 85 -2.31 16.18 20.25
CA LYS A 85 -3.16 17.30 19.85
C LYS A 85 -2.77 18.57 20.61
N ASP A 86 -2.79 19.70 19.90
CA ASP A 86 -2.43 21.02 20.42
C ASP A 86 -0.97 21.14 20.90
N SER A 87 -0.12 20.12 20.66
CA SER A 87 1.31 20.23 20.93
C SER A 87 2.04 21.03 19.85
N GLU A 88 2.98 21.85 20.30
CA GLU A 88 3.94 22.50 19.43
C GLU A 88 5.04 21.51 19.01
N GLY A 89 5.65 21.76 17.85
CA GLY A 89 6.78 20.97 17.37
C GLY A 89 6.41 19.92 16.31
N PRO A 90 7.38 19.05 15.94
CA PRO A 90 7.25 18.13 14.82
C PRO A 90 6.34 16.93 15.14
N PHE A 91 5.91 16.24 14.08
CA PHE A 91 5.25 14.95 14.18
C PHE A 91 6.26 13.86 14.59
N THR A 92 6.17 13.39 15.83
CA THR A 92 7.14 12.47 16.46
C THR A 92 6.56 11.09 16.75
N LEU A 93 5.32 10.84 16.33
CA LEU A 93 4.66 9.55 16.41
C LEU A 93 4.37 9.05 15.00
N GLU A 94 4.42 7.75 14.80
CA GLU A 94 3.87 7.08 13.63
C GLU A 94 2.70 6.19 14.08
N LEU A 95 1.59 6.34 13.39
CA LEU A 95 0.42 5.48 13.50
C LEU A 95 0.44 4.49 12.35
N THR A 96 0.36 3.20 12.68
CA THR A 96 0.16 2.13 11.70
C THR A 96 -1.22 1.52 11.91
N ILE A 97 -2.09 1.63 10.90
CA ILE A 97 -3.40 0.99 10.87
C ILE A 97 -3.29 -0.24 9.98
N GLU A 98 -3.32 -1.39 10.63
CA GLU A 98 -3.38 -2.69 9.98
C GLU A 98 -4.82 -2.96 9.56
N THR A 99 -5.00 -3.42 8.33
CA THR A 99 -6.29 -3.85 7.80
C THR A 99 -6.27 -5.32 7.44
N HIS A 100 -7.44 -5.93 7.43
CA HIS A 100 -7.67 -7.20 6.74
C HIS A 100 -8.41 -6.91 5.43
N MET A 101 -7.89 -7.45 4.35
CA MET A 101 -8.36 -7.25 3.00
C MET A 101 -9.04 -8.52 2.49
N GLU A 102 -10.28 -8.40 2.02
CA GLU A 102 -10.99 -9.45 1.31
C GLU A 102 -11.27 -9.00 -0.13
N CYS A 103 -10.77 -9.78 -1.08
CA CYS A 103 -10.92 -9.54 -2.52
C CYS A 103 -12.18 -10.24 -3.03
N LEU A 104 -13.09 -9.51 -3.67
CA LEU A 104 -14.40 -10.00 -4.08
C LEU A 104 -14.60 -9.91 -5.59
N ASP A 105 -15.23 -10.93 -6.17
CA ASP A 105 -15.72 -10.92 -7.56
C ASP A 105 -17.04 -10.14 -7.71
N GLU A 106 -17.57 -10.05 -8.93
CA GLU A 106 -18.83 -9.34 -9.23
C GLU A 106 -20.05 -9.93 -8.49
N SER A 107 -19.96 -11.20 -8.10
CA SER A 107 -21.00 -11.90 -7.35
C SER A 107 -20.81 -11.79 -5.83
N GLY A 108 -19.76 -11.12 -5.36
CA GLY A 108 -19.42 -10.97 -3.95
C GLY A 108 -18.73 -12.18 -3.33
N ASN A 109 -18.18 -13.10 -4.13
CA ASN A 109 -17.44 -14.25 -3.60
C ASN A 109 -15.95 -13.91 -3.39
N PRO A 110 -15.30 -14.49 -2.37
CA PRO A 110 -13.87 -14.35 -2.18
C PRO A 110 -13.06 -14.93 -3.34
N VAL A 111 -12.16 -14.14 -3.90
CA VAL A 111 -11.27 -14.51 -5.00
C VAL A 111 -9.86 -13.95 -4.78
N ASP A 112 -8.90 -14.42 -5.57
CA ASP A 112 -7.57 -13.83 -5.62
C ASP A 112 -7.62 -12.40 -6.21
N ILE A 113 -6.62 -11.58 -5.86
CA ILE A 113 -6.57 -10.16 -6.23
C ILE A 113 -6.58 -9.94 -7.74
N ASP A 114 -6.08 -10.86 -8.57
CA ASP A 114 -6.07 -10.74 -10.04
C ASP A 114 -7.47 -10.84 -10.67
N LYS A 115 -8.44 -11.39 -9.93
CA LYS A 115 -9.84 -11.60 -10.36
C LYS A 115 -10.85 -10.70 -9.65
N ALA A 116 -10.39 -9.95 -8.65
CA ALA A 116 -11.26 -9.10 -7.86
C ALA A 116 -11.78 -7.90 -8.67
N VAL A 117 -12.99 -7.46 -8.35
CA VAL A 117 -13.56 -6.18 -8.83
C VAL A 117 -13.83 -5.22 -7.69
N THR A 118 -13.79 -5.72 -6.45
CA THR A 118 -13.99 -4.93 -5.25
C THR A 118 -13.09 -5.47 -4.14
N ILE A 119 -12.68 -4.59 -3.24
CA ILE A 119 -11.98 -4.94 -2.02
C ILE A 119 -12.83 -4.47 -0.85
N ASN A 120 -13.01 -5.35 0.13
CA ASN A 120 -13.53 -5.02 1.43
C ASN A 120 -12.37 -4.94 2.43
N GLU A 121 -12.11 -3.75 2.97
CA GLU A 121 -11.11 -3.54 4.01
C GLU A 121 -11.74 -3.37 5.38
N THR A 122 -11.25 -4.16 6.32
CA THR A 122 -11.69 -4.12 7.71
C THR A 122 -10.53 -3.74 8.63
N PHE A 123 -10.82 -2.88 9.62
CA PHE A 123 -9.86 -2.50 10.63
C PHE A 123 -9.43 -3.73 11.44
N LYS A 124 -8.11 -3.93 11.58
CA LYS A 124 -7.55 -5.01 12.39
C LYS A 124 -6.92 -4.49 13.67
N SER A 125 -6.02 -3.52 13.57
CA SER A 125 -5.36 -2.94 14.74
C SER A 125 -4.76 -1.57 14.44
N LEU A 126 -4.60 -0.76 15.49
CA LEU A 126 -3.84 0.48 15.47
C LEU A 126 -2.61 0.31 16.35
N THR A 127 -1.43 0.59 15.80
CA THR A 127 -0.17 0.68 16.56
C THR A 127 0.32 2.11 16.53
N VAL A 128 0.85 2.58 17.66
CA VAL A 128 1.49 3.90 17.77
C VAL A 128 2.90 3.69 18.29
N ARG A 129 3.88 4.26 17.60
CA ARG A 129 5.30 4.18 17.99
C ARG A 129 5.98 5.55 17.87
N PRO A 130 7.04 5.80 18.64
CA PRO A 130 7.92 6.93 18.38
C PRO A 130 8.47 6.85 16.95
N PHE A 131 8.42 7.98 16.24
CA PHE A 131 9.08 8.19 14.97
C PHE A 131 10.33 9.03 15.22
N LEU A 132 11.49 8.41 15.07
CA LEU A 132 12.79 9.07 15.17
C LEU A 132 13.35 9.14 13.75
N GLU A 133 13.49 10.36 13.23
CA GLU A 133 14.19 10.62 11.96
C GLU A 133 15.69 10.30 12.07
#